data_AF-A0A955JFM9-F1
#
_entry.id   AF-A0A955JFM9-F1
#
_cell.length_a   1.000
_cell.length_b   1.000
_cell.length_c   1.000
_cell.angle_alpha   90.00
_cell.angle_beta   90.00
_cell.angle_gamma   90.00
#
_symmetry.space_group_name_H-M   'P 1'
#
loop_
_entity.id
_entity.type
_entity.pdbx_description
1 polymer ?
#
loop_
_entity_poly.entity_id
_entity_poly.type
_entity_poly.pdbx_seq_one_letter_code
_entity_poly.pdbx_strand_id
1 'polypeptide(L)'
;MPQDQRTFLRHTLAALAYRAAKVLRDAPVGMADLTVADGAMTGTQVVDHIADVVVWMGKLMRDDKSWGTKTSPDFAAARDRFFAALEDVDGLLASGEPIAAPVERLFQGPVADALTHVGQLATLRRRAGSPVQG
;
A
#
# COMPACT_ATOMS: atom_id res chain seq x y z
N MET A 1 11.33 -12.38 -24.17
CA MET A 1 9.86 -12.28 -24.30
C MET A 1 9.42 -11.02 -23.56
N PRO A 2 8.58 -10.15 -24.14
CA PRO A 2 7.96 -9.06 -23.39
C PRO A 2 7.22 -9.63 -22.18
N GLN A 3 7.31 -8.96 -21.03
CA GLN A 3 6.54 -9.31 -19.85
C GLN A 3 5.06 -8.99 -20.12
N ASP A 4 4.15 -9.93 -19.86
CA ASP A 4 2.72 -9.65 -20.00
C ASP A 4 2.26 -8.64 -18.93
N GLN A 5 1.12 -7.99 -19.17
CA GLN A 5 0.60 -6.91 -18.31
C GLN A 5 0.37 -7.35 -16.86
N ARG A 6 -0.08 -8.59 -16.65
CA ARG A 6 -0.33 -9.16 -15.32
C ARG A 6 1.00 -9.37 -14.59
N THR A 7 2.00 -9.93 -15.27
CA THR A 7 3.33 -10.14 -14.71
C THR A 7 3.99 -8.79 -14.37
N PHE A 8 3.79 -7.75 -15.19
CA PHE A 8 4.25 -6.39 -14.86
C PHE A 8 3.52 -5.81 -13.63
N LEU A 9 2.19 -6.00 -13.52
CA LEU A 9 1.43 -5.53 -12.36
C LEU A 9 1.83 -6.28 -11.07
N ARG A 10 2.13 -7.58 -11.14
CA ARG A 10 2.73 -8.31 -10.00
C ARG A 10 4.08 -7.73 -9.60
N HIS A 11 4.92 -7.38 -10.57
CA HIS A 11 6.20 -6.74 -10.30
C HIS A 11 6.02 -5.36 -9.62
N THR A 12 5.02 -4.56 -10.01
CA THR A 12 4.77 -3.26 -9.37
C THR A 12 4.25 -3.42 -7.95
N LEU A 13 3.43 -4.44 -7.65
CA LEU A 13 3.06 -4.80 -6.27
C LEU A 13 4.27 -5.24 -5.44
N ALA A 14 5.15 -6.06 -5.99
CA ALA A 14 6.39 -6.45 -5.32
C ALA A 14 7.28 -5.22 -5.03
N ALA A 15 7.35 -4.27 -5.96
CA ALA A 15 8.06 -3.01 -5.76
C ALA A 15 7.43 -2.15 -4.65
N LEU A 16 6.09 -2.05 -4.61
CA LEU A 16 5.36 -1.39 -3.52
C LEU A 16 5.65 -2.05 -2.18
N ALA A 17 5.55 -3.39 -2.09
CA ALA A 17 5.85 -4.16 -0.89
C ALA A 17 7.28 -3.91 -0.40
N TYR A 18 8.26 -3.96 -1.31
CA TYR A 18 9.67 -3.69 -1.00
C TYR A 18 9.89 -2.27 -0.46
N ARG A 19 9.33 -1.25 -1.13
CA ARG A 19 9.45 0.16 -0.73
C ARG A 19 8.79 0.39 0.63
N ALA A 20 7.59 -0.13 0.83
CA ALA A 20 6.87 0.00 2.09
C ALA A 20 7.59 -0.73 3.23
N ALA A 21 8.10 -1.94 3.00
CA ALA A 21 8.86 -2.69 3.99
C ALA A 21 10.10 -1.94 4.48
N LYS A 22 10.82 -1.26 3.59
CA LYS A 22 11.95 -0.39 3.97
C LYS A 22 11.54 0.74 4.92
N VAL A 23 10.34 1.29 4.76
CA VAL A 23 9.84 2.41 5.56
C VAL A 23 9.22 1.94 6.88
N LEU A 24 8.56 0.78 6.89
CA LEU A 24 7.78 0.28 8.03
C LEU A 24 8.58 -0.61 8.97
N ARG A 25 9.66 -1.26 8.49
CA ARG A 25 10.53 -2.11 9.32
C ARG A 25 11.19 -1.29 10.42
N ASP A 26 11.17 -1.80 11.65
CA ASP A 26 11.79 -1.17 12.81
C ASP A 26 11.44 0.32 12.92
N ALA A 27 10.17 0.67 12.69
CA ALA A 27 9.70 2.05 12.79
C ALA A 27 9.98 2.59 14.20
N PRO A 28 10.57 3.80 14.32
CA PRO A 28 10.90 4.36 15.63
C PRO A 28 9.62 4.64 16.43
N VAL A 29 9.74 4.56 17.75
CA VAL A 29 8.64 4.87 18.68
C VAL A 29 8.09 6.27 18.39
N GLY A 30 6.76 6.39 18.37
CA GLY A 30 6.05 7.65 18.12
C GLY A 30 5.88 8.03 16.65
N MET A 31 6.54 7.37 15.69
CA MET A 31 6.32 7.62 14.26
C MET A 31 4.85 7.44 13.86
N ALA A 32 4.19 6.44 14.44
CA ALA A 32 2.80 6.08 14.20
C ALA A 32 1.84 7.26 14.41
N ASP A 33 2.15 8.15 15.35
CA ASP A 33 1.29 9.28 15.75
C ASP A 33 1.70 10.60 15.11
N LEU A 34 2.85 10.66 14.41
CA LEU A 34 3.29 11.85 13.71
C LEU A 34 2.44 12.13 12.48
N THR A 35 2.19 13.42 12.24
CA THR A 35 1.60 13.94 11.00
C THR A 35 2.64 14.72 10.17
N VAL A 36 2.36 15.00 8.90
CA VAL A 36 3.24 15.88 8.09
C VAL A 36 2.93 17.37 8.28
N ALA A 37 1.70 17.68 8.70
CA ALA A 37 1.19 19.01 8.98
C ALA A 37 -0.08 18.87 9.85
N ASP A 38 -0.59 20.00 10.36
CA ASP A 38 -1.85 20.03 11.10
C ASP A 38 -3.01 19.56 10.19
N GLY A 39 -3.86 18.68 10.73
CA GLY A 39 -5.00 18.08 10.01
C GLY A 39 -4.62 16.97 9.01
N ALA A 40 -3.34 16.65 8.83
CA ALA A 40 -2.91 15.52 8.01
C ALA A 40 -3.07 14.17 8.74
N MET A 41 -3.10 13.08 7.98
CA MET A 41 -3.11 11.72 8.53
C MET A 41 -1.86 11.45 9.39
N THR A 42 -2.07 10.74 10.48
CA THR A 42 -0.99 10.13 11.28
C THR A 42 -0.32 8.99 10.52
N GLY A 43 0.86 8.56 10.95
CA GLY A 43 1.54 7.39 10.39
C GLY A 43 0.65 6.14 10.32
N THR A 44 -0.10 5.83 11.38
CA THR A 44 -1.05 4.71 11.40
C THR A 44 -2.16 4.89 10.36
N GLN A 45 -2.76 6.07 10.30
CA GLN A 45 -3.83 6.37 9.33
C GLN A 45 -3.34 6.29 7.88
N VAL A 46 -2.09 6.70 7.60
CA VAL A 46 -1.51 6.54 6.26
C VAL A 46 -1.38 5.05 5.90
N VAL A 47 -0.95 4.19 6.83
CA VAL A 47 -0.86 2.74 6.57
C VAL A 47 -2.24 2.13 6.36
N ASP A 48 -3.23 2.49 7.17
CA ASP A 48 -4.62 2.04 7.00
C ASP A 48 -5.19 2.47 5.64
N HIS A 49 -4.97 3.72 5.23
CA HIS A 49 -5.38 4.22 3.91
C HIS A 49 -4.75 3.41 2.78
N ILE A 50 -3.45 3.13 2.84
CA ILE A 50 -2.80 2.29 1.83
C ILE A 50 -3.42 0.88 1.82
N ALA A 51 -3.72 0.30 2.99
CA ALA A 51 -4.40 -1.01 3.06
C ALA A 51 -5.79 -0.96 2.42
N ASP A 52 -6.58 0.09 2.67
CA ASP A 52 -7.90 0.30 2.06
C ASP A 52 -7.81 0.38 0.53
N VAL A 53 -6.80 1.12 0.02
CA VAL A 53 -6.51 1.24 -1.43
C VAL A 53 -6.16 -0.11 -2.06
N VAL A 54 -5.33 -0.92 -1.41
CA VAL A 54 -4.94 -2.25 -1.93
C VAL A 54 -6.14 -3.22 -1.88
N VAL A 55 -6.94 -3.20 -0.82
CA VAL A 55 -8.19 -3.98 -0.76
C VAL A 55 -9.13 -3.58 -1.90
N TRP A 56 -9.26 -2.28 -2.15
CA TRP A 56 -10.07 -1.75 -3.25
C TRP A 56 -9.54 -2.17 -4.62
N MET A 57 -8.22 -2.24 -4.82
CA MET A 57 -7.63 -2.81 -6.03
C MET A 57 -8.13 -4.23 -6.30
N GLY A 58 -8.14 -5.09 -5.27
CA GLY A 58 -8.66 -6.46 -5.39
C GLY A 58 -10.17 -6.51 -5.68
N LYS A 59 -10.94 -5.52 -5.24
CA LYS A 59 -12.37 -5.38 -5.60
C LYS A 59 -12.54 -4.98 -7.07
N LEU A 60 -11.77 -4.00 -7.54
CA LEU A 60 -11.81 -3.56 -8.94
C LEU A 60 -11.47 -4.69 -9.92
N MET A 61 -10.53 -5.57 -9.55
CA MET A 61 -10.20 -6.76 -10.35
C MET A 61 -11.40 -7.70 -10.55
N ARG A 62 -12.42 -7.61 -9.69
CA ARG A 62 -13.65 -8.42 -9.67
C ARG A 62 -14.93 -7.61 -9.97
N ASP A 63 -14.78 -6.46 -10.63
CA ASP A 63 -15.86 -5.52 -10.99
C ASP A 63 -16.64 -4.94 -9.80
N ASP A 64 -16.09 -5.03 -8.59
CA ASP A 64 -16.63 -4.36 -7.41
C ASP A 64 -15.95 -2.99 -7.24
N LYS A 65 -16.74 -1.92 -7.37
CA LYS A 65 -16.26 -0.53 -7.24
C LYS A 65 -16.45 0.05 -5.85
N SER A 66 -16.98 -0.72 -4.90
CA SER A 66 -17.29 -0.25 -3.55
C SER A 66 -16.03 0.15 -2.77
N TRP A 67 -16.01 1.39 -2.30
CA TRP A 67 -15.00 1.90 -1.39
C TRP A 67 -15.39 1.60 0.06
N GLY A 68 -14.40 1.31 0.90
CA GLY A 68 -14.61 1.14 2.34
C GLY A 68 -13.32 1.44 3.07
N THR A 69 -13.44 2.14 4.19
CA THR A 69 -12.32 2.43 5.08
C THR A 69 -12.40 1.56 6.31
N LYS A 70 -11.24 1.23 6.89
CA LYS A 70 -11.20 0.57 8.19
C LYS A 70 -9.99 1.03 8.99
N THR A 71 -10.24 1.37 10.25
CA THR A 71 -9.23 1.77 11.21
C THR A 71 -8.69 0.55 11.93
N SER A 72 -7.37 0.41 11.99
CA SER A 72 -6.71 -0.61 12.77
C SER A 72 -6.56 -0.17 14.24
N PRO A 73 -6.56 -1.11 15.20
CA PRO A 73 -6.44 -0.77 16.62
C PRO A 73 -5.08 -0.16 16.99
N ASP A 74 -4.03 -0.51 16.23
CA ASP A 74 -2.68 0.02 16.41
C ASP A 74 -1.88 -0.04 15.10
N PHE A 75 -0.65 0.48 15.14
CA PHE A 75 0.26 0.54 14.00
C PHE A 75 0.69 -0.85 13.49
N ALA A 76 0.84 -1.83 14.38
CA ALA A 76 1.25 -3.18 13.98
C ALA A 76 0.12 -3.86 13.21
N ALA A 77 -1.12 -3.75 13.70
CA ALA A 77 -2.31 -4.25 13.03
C ALA A 77 -2.52 -3.56 11.66
N ALA A 78 -2.27 -2.25 11.56
CA ALA A 78 -2.34 -1.53 10.29
C ALA A 78 -1.33 -2.09 9.27
N ARG A 79 -0.07 -2.29 9.71
CA ARG A 79 1.00 -2.86 8.87
C ARG A 79 0.66 -4.27 8.41
N ASP A 80 0.23 -5.13 9.33
CA ASP A 80 -0.06 -6.53 9.04
C ASP A 80 -1.24 -6.64 8.08
N ARG A 81 -2.27 -5.80 8.27
CA ARG A 81 -3.40 -5.69 7.33
C ARG A 81 -2.96 -5.24 5.94
N PHE A 82 -2.09 -4.23 5.85
CA PHE A 82 -1.57 -3.76 4.55
C PHE A 82 -0.84 -4.88 3.79
N PHE A 83 0.05 -5.62 4.45
CA PHE A 83 0.78 -6.71 3.79
C PHE A 83 -0.12 -7.90 3.45
N ALA A 84 -1.11 -8.22 4.29
CA ALA A 84 -2.12 -9.23 3.94
C ALA A 84 -2.91 -8.83 2.69
N ALA A 85 -3.32 -7.56 2.56
CA ALA A 85 -3.99 -7.07 1.37
C ALA A 85 -3.11 -7.18 0.10
N LEU A 86 -1.81 -6.93 0.21
CA LEU A 86 -0.87 -7.12 -0.90
C LEU A 86 -0.78 -8.59 -1.33
N GLU A 87 -0.72 -9.51 -0.36
CA GLU A 87 -0.69 -10.96 -0.62
C GLU A 87 -1.99 -11.43 -1.29
N ASP A 88 -3.14 -10.96 -0.82
CA ASP A 88 -4.44 -11.26 -1.44
C ASP A 88 -4.48 -10.81 -2.91
N VAL A 89 -4.04 -9.59 -3.21
CA VAL A 89 -4.00 -9.08 -4.57
C VAL A 89 -2.98 -9.83 -5.44
N ASP A 90 -1.79 -10.17 -4.92
CA ASP A 90 -0.85 -11.01 -5.67
C ASP A 90 -1.44 -12.39 -5.96
N GLY A 91 -2.16 -12.99 -5.00
CA GLY A 91 -2.88 -14.25 -5.18
C GLY A 91 -3.93 -14.17 -6.29
N LEU A 92 -4.72 -13.09 -6.34
CA LEU A 92 -5.67 -12.84 -7.43
C LEU A 92 -4.94 -12.72 -8.78
N LEU A 93 -3.81 -12.03 -8.84
CA LEU A 93 -3.03 -11.94 -10.06
C LEU A 93 -2.43 -13.30 -10.45
N ALA A 94 -1.92 -14.07 -9.50
CA ALA A 94 -1.31 -15.38 -9.73
C ALA A 94 -2.32 -16.44 -10.17
N SER A 95 -3.60 -16.32 -9.77
CA SER A 95 -4.66 -17.28 -10.13
C SER A 95 -4.91 -17.41 -11.63
N GLY A 96 -4.57 -16.38 -12.41
CA GLY A 96 -4.86 -16.32 -13.84
C GLY A 96 -6.31 -15.94 -14.19
N GLU A 97 -7.18 -15.78 -13.20
CA GLU A 97 -8.59 -15.37 -13.40
C GLU A 97 -8.70 -14.03 -14.15
N PRO A 98 -9.74 -13.83 -14.99
CA PRO A 98 -9.95 -12.58 -15.72
C PRO A 98 -9.95 -11.36 -14.78
N ILE A 99 -9.27 -10.30 -15.20
CA ILE A 99 -9.26 -9.02 -14.49
C ILE A 99 -10.32 -8.13 -15.12
N ALA A 100 -11.33 -7.73 -14.35
CA ALA A 100 -12.46 -6.92 -14.85
C ALA A 100 -12.07 -5.46 -15.18
N ALA A 101 -11.00 -4.94 -14.57
CA ALA A 101 -10.51 -3.59 -14.80
C ALA A 101 -9.29 -3.58 -15.75
N PRO A 102 -9.11 -2.52 -16.56
CA PRO A 102 -7.86 -2.33 -17.31
C PRO A 102 -6.64 -2.33 -16.39
N VAL A 103 -5.62 -3.12 -16.69
CA VAL A 103 -4.42 -3.28 -15.85
C VAL A 103 -3.71 -1.94 -15.62
N GLU A 104 -3.68 -1.09 -16.63
CA GLU A 104 -3.10 0.25 -16.55
C GLU A 104 -3.82 1.12 -15.53
N ARG A 105 -5.14 0.97 -15.37
CA ARG A 105 -5.90 1.71 -14.36
C ARG A 105 -5.64 1.21 -12.94
N LEU A 106 -5.40 -0.09 -12.78
CA LEU A 106 -4.98 -0.66 -11.48
C LEU A 106 -3.60 -0.14 -11.06
N PHE A 107 -2.70 0.09 -12.03
CA PHE A 107 -1.44 0.77 -11.77
C PHE A 107 -1.63 2.26 -11.46
N GLN A 108 -2.33 3.00 -12.34
CA GLN A 108 -2.49 4.45 -12.26
C GLN A 108 -3.24 4.92 -11.00
N GLY A 109 -4.24 4.16 -10.56
CA GLY A 109 -4.99 4.47 -9.34
C GLY A 109 -4.32 3.83 -8.14
N PRO A 110 -4.70 2.59 -7.76
CA PRO A 110 -4.28 2.00 -6.50
C PRO A 110 -2.77 1.94 -6.25
N VAL A 111 -1.98 1.45 -7.22
CA VAL A 111 -0.53 1.27 -7.00
C VAL A 111 0.20 2.61 -6.90
N ALA A 112 -0.11 3.56 -7.77
CA ALA A 112 0.52 4.88 -7.75
C ALA A 112 0.13 5.69 -6.50
N ASP A 113 -1.12 5.61 -6.05
CA ASP A 113 -1.58 6.24 -4.82
C ASP A 113 -0.83 5.66 -3.60
N ALA A 114 -0.79 4.33 -3.50
CA ALA A 114 -0.05 3.63 -2.45
C ALA A 114 1.44 4.01 -2.39
N LEU A 115 2.12 4.06 -3.55
CA LEU A 115 3.52 4.49 -3.62
C LEU A 115 3.71 5.95 -3.17
N THR A 116 2.77 6.83 -3.48
CA THR A 116 2.79 8.23 -3.05
C THR A 116 2.70 8.34 -1.53
N HIS A 117 1.81 7.56 -0.91
CA HIS A 117 1.65 7.51 0.54
C HIS A 117 2.83 6.81 1.26
N VAL A 118 3.49 5.83 0.63
CA VAL A 118 4.78 5.30 1.13
C VAL A 118 5.84 6.41 1.22
N GLY A 119 5.85 7.36 0.28
CA GLY A 119 6.70 8.55 0.35
C GLY A 119 6.40 9.45 1.56
N GLN A 120 5.12 9.58 1.93
CA GLN A 120 4.71 10.32 3.13
C GLN A 120 5.21 9.62 4.40
N LEU A 121 5.07 8.28 4.49
CA LEU A 121 5.61 7.50 5.59
C LEU A 121 7.13 7.65 5.71
N ALA A 122 7.86 7.69 4.59
CA ALA A 122 9.30 7.93 4.61
C ALA A 122 9.65 9.32 5.16
N THR A 123 8.82 10.32 4.88
CA THR A 123 8.95 11.67 5.45
C THR A 123 8.69 11.67 6.96
N LEU A 124 7.65 10.99 7.43
CA LEU A 124 7.36 10.83 8.87
C LEU A 124 8.50 10.12 9.59
N ARG A 125 9.07 9.07 8.99
CA ARG A 125 10.20 8.34 9.55
C ARG A 125 11.45 9.22 9.70
N ARG A 126 11.71 10.10 8.72
CA ARG A 126 12.78 11.12 8.81
C ARG A 126 12.49 12.13 9.91
N ARG A 127 11.25 12.60 10.04
CA ARG A 127 10.82 13.53 11.10
C ARG A 127 10.99 12.90 12.50
N ALA A 128 10.79 11.60 12.61
CA ALA A 128 11.05 10.81 13.82
C ALA A 128 12.56 10.55 14.09
N GLY A 129 13.47 11.15 13.31
CA GLY A 129 14.91 11.01 13.52
C GLY A 129 15.52 9.70 13.03
N SER A 130 14.77 8.86 12.30
CA SER A 130 15.25 7.56 11.81
C SER A 130 15.09 7.41 10.28
N PRO A 131 15.78 8.21 9.45
CA PRO A 131 15.64 8.14 8.01
C PRO A 131 15.96 6.74 7.44
N VAL A 132 15.20 6.31 6.43
CA VAL A 132 15.50 5.10 5.65
C VAL A 132 16.81 5.29 4.88
N GLN A 133 17.72 4.32 4.97
CA GLN A 133 18.97 4.32 4.21
C GLN A 133 18.78 3.76 2.79
N GLY A 134 19.55 4.30 1.85
CA GLY A 134 19.54 3.96 0.42
C GLY A 134 19.79 2.49 0.16
#